data_AF-A0A846DUU9-F1
#
_entry.id   AF-A0A846DUU9-F1
#
_cell.length_a   1.000
_cell.length_b   1.000
_cell.length_c   1.000
_cell.angle_alpha   90.00
_cell.angle_beta   90.00
_cell.angle_gamma   90.00
#
_symmetry.space_group_name_H-M   'P 1'
#
loop_
_entity.id
_entity.type
_entity.pdbx_description
1 polymer ?
#
loop_
_entity_poly.entity_id
_entity_poly.type
_entity_poly.pdbx_seq_one_letter_code
_entity_poly.pdbx_strand_id
1 'polypeptide(L)'
;MFKDGEIIVIGAPYANNLGERSGVVYVYLREDNNWQKQATILGEYLKSQEEFGFYVTLNQSMLIVGCVHNKARGYDTGAVYTFMPLHGAAVLGGQSPPPIYSAVLGGVERINNG
;
A
#
# COMPACT_ATOMS: atom_id res chain seq x y z
N MET A 1 4.82 15.19 -13.00
CA MET A 1 5.15 15.41 -11.57
C MET A 1 3.84 15.39 -10.83
N PHE A 2 3.58 14.38 -9.99
CA PHE A 2 2.35 14.29 -9.19
C PHE A 2 2.33 15.45 -8.21
N LYS A 3 1.22 16.19 -8.16
CA LYS A 3 1.05 17.19 -7.10
C LYS A 3 0.61 16.47 -5.83
N ASP A 4 1.18 16.88 -4.71
CA ASP A 4 0.66 16.49 -3.40
C ASP A 4 -0.84 16.82 -3.34
N GLY A 5 -1.67 15.85 -2.95
CA GLY A 5 -3.14 16.02 -2.87
C GLY A 5 -3.95 15.46 -4.05
N GLU A 6 -3.31 14.87 -5.07
CA GLU A 6 -4.02 14.15 -6.15
C GLU A 6 -4.17 12.65 -5.87
N ILE A 7 -3.39 12.09 -4.95
CA ILE A 7 -3.45 10.68 -4.55
C ILE A 7 -3.87 10.57 -3.10
N ILE A 8 -4.82 9.68 -2.80
CA ILE A 8 -5.15 9.26 -1.45
C ILE A 8 -4.94 7.76 -1.35
N VAL A 9 -4.32 7.33 -0.25
CA VAL A 9 -4.17 5.92 0.09
C VAL A 9 -4.93 5.64 1.37
N ILE A 10 -5.80 4.64 1.33
CA ILE A 10 -6.70 4.28 2.43
C ILE A 10 -6.39 2.86 2.86
N GLY A 11 -5.96 2.71 4.12
CA GLY A 11 -5.86 1.41 4.77
C GLY A 11 -7.20 0.93 5.28
N ALA A 12 -7.51 -0.35 5.05
CA ALA A 12 -8.70 -1.02 5.56
C ALA A 12 -8.28 -2.33 6.25
N PRO A 13 -7.70 -2.27 7.47
CA PRO A 13 -7.08 -3.43 8.13
C PRO A 13 -8.06 -4.56 8.46
N TYR A 14 -9.36 -4.27 8.56
CA TYR A 14 -10.38 -5.26 8.88
C TYR A 14 -11.14 -5.77 7.65
N ALA A 15 -10.68 -5.42 6.44
CA ALA A 15 -11.27 -5.96 5.24
C ALA A 15 -10.95 -7.46 5.12
N ASN A 16 -11.90 -8.20 4.52
CA ASN A 16 -11.86 -9.66 4.49
C ASN A 16 -11.40 -10.21 3.12
N ASN A 17 -10.64 -9.44 2.35
CA ASN A 17 -10.32 -9.74 0.95
C ASN A 17 -9.56 -11.07 0.78
N LEU A 18 -8.70 -11.46 1.73
CA LEU A 18 -7.91 -12.70 1.70
C LEU A 18 -8.21 -13.64 2.89
N GLY A 19 -9.15 -13.26 3.76
CA GLY A 19 -9.44 -13.94 5.02
C GLY A 19 -9.97 -12.94 6.05
N GLU A 20 -10.52 -13.43 7.16
CA GLU A 20 -11.03 -12.57 8.23
C GLU A 20 -9.95 -11.58 8.68
N ARG A 21 -10.22 -10.27 8.59
CA ARG A 21 -9.28 -9.19 8.97
C ARG A 21 -7.89 -9.35 8.34
N SER A 22 -7.82 -9.86 7.11
CA SER A 22 -6.56 -9.92 6.36
C SER A 22 -6.05 -8.52 6.03
N GLY A 23 -6.97 -7.58 5.83
CA GLY A 23 -6.68 -6.21 5.48
C GLY A 23 -6.43 -6.00 3.98
N VAL A 24 -6.49 -4.74 3.57
CA VAL A 24 -6.31 -4.26 2.19
C VAL A 24 -5.94 -2.78 2.19
N VAL A 25 -5.28 -2.31 1.14
CA VAL A 25 -5.05 -0.89 0.90
C VAL A 25 -5.67 -0.48 -0.44
N TYR A 26 -6.36 0.65 -0.47
CA TYR A 26 -6.93 1.23 -1.68
C TYR A 26 -6.19 2.51 -2.06
N VAL A 27 -5.93 2.66 -3.37
CA VAL A 27 -5.33 3.87 -3.93
C VAL A 27 -6.37 4.57 -4.79
N TYR A 28 -6.61 5.84 -4.50
CA TYR A 28 -7.50 6.72 -5.25
C TYR A 28 -6.69 7.85 -5.87
N LEU A 29 -7.06 8.21 -7.09
CA LEU A 29 -6.55 9.38 -7.78
C LEU A 29 -7.70 10.35 -8.06
N ARG A 30 -7.42 11.64 -7.92
CA ARG A 30 -8.35 12.69 -8.29
C ARG A 30 -8.19 13.04 -9.77
N GLU A 31 -9.23 12.80 -10.55
CA GLU A 31 -9.34 13.17 -11.96
C GLU A 31 -10.60 14.02 -12.15
N ASP A 32 -10.47 15.20 -12.76
CA ASP A 32 -11.60 16.12 -13.05
C ASP A 32 -12.51 16.36 -11.82
N ASN A 33 -11.89 16.60 -10.66
CA ASN A 33 -12.57 16.76 -9.36
C ASN A 33 -13.28 15.53 -8.79
N ASN A 34 -13.13 14.35 -9.39
CA ASN A 34 -13.68 13.10 -8.89
C ASN A 34 -12.58 12.16 -8.40
N TRP A 35 -12.82 11.46 -7.30
CA TRP A 35 -11.92 10.41 -6.82
C TRP A 35 -12.23 9.09 -7.51
N GLN A 36 -11.28 8.57 -8.26
CA GLN A 36 -11.36 7.28 -8.95
C GLN A 36 -10.44 6.28 -8.26
N LYS A 37 -10.95 5.07 -7.97
CA LYS A 37 -10.14 4.00 -7.41
C LYS A 37 -9.21 3.46 -8.50
N GLN A 38 -7.91 3.70 -8.34
CA GLN A 38 -6.88 3.27 -9.30
C GLN A 38 -6.36 1.87 -9.00
N ALA A 39 -6.21 1.54 -7.72
CA ALA A 39 -5.65 0.24 -7.33
C ALA A 39 -6.26 -0.30 -6.04
N THR A 40 -6.18 -1.63 -5.92
CA THR A 40 -6.39 -2.38 -4.69
C THR A 40 -5.11 -3.17 -4.43
N ILE A 41 -4.44 -2.86 -3.34
CA ILE A 41 -3.19 -3.47 -2.92
C ILE A 41 -3.52 -4.50 -1.85
N LEU A 42 -3.23 -5.75 -2.18
CA LEU A 42 -3.32 -6.88 -1.27
C LEU A 42 -1.90 -7.23 -0.84
N GLY A 43 -1.66 -7.53 0.44
CA GLY A 43 -0.38 -8.09 0.84
C GLY A 43 -0.26 -9.52 0.32
N GLU A 44 0.93 -9.87 -0.14
CA GLU A 44 1.22 -11.23 -0.59
C GLU A 44 1.28 -12.19 0.59
N TYR A 45 0.68 -13.37 0.41
CA TYR A 45 0.68 -14.46 1.39
C TYR A 45 0.13 -14.09 2.77
N LEU A 46 -0.70 -13.03 2.84
CA LEU A 46 -1.35 -12.66 4.08
C LEU A 46 -2.31 -13.75 4.55
N LYS A 47 -2.37 -13.93 5.87
CA LYS A 47 -3.32 -14.81 6.54
C LYS A 47 -4.42 -14.00 7.23
N SER A 48 -5.43 -14.70 7.73
CA SER A 48 -6.45 -14.08 8.58
C SER A 48 -5.81 -13.41 9.80
N GLN A 49 -6.38 -12.26 10.15
CA GLN A 49 -6.04 -11.42 11.30
C GLN A 49 -4.63 -10.84 11.24
N GLU A 50 -4.02 -10.71 10.06
CA GLU A 50 -2.73 -10.04 9.93
C GLU A 50 -2.85 -8.51 9.79
N GLU A 51 -4.05 -8.02 9.44
CA GLU A 51 -4.44 -6.61 9.48
C GLU A 51 -3.57 -5.68 8.62
N PHE A 52 -3.30 -6.09 7.38
CA PHE A 52 -2.58 -5.27 6.42
C PHE A 52 -3.30 -3.95 6.12
N GLY A 53 -2.57 -2.84 6.08
CA GLY A 53 -3.16 -1.52 5.92
C GLY A 53 -3.50 -0.85 7.25
N PHE A 54 -3.04 -1.38 8.39
CA PHE A 54 -3.24 -0.75 9.69
C PHE A 54 -2.54 0.61 9.78
N TYR A 55 -1.34 0.69 9.22
CA TYR A 55 -0.59 1.92 9.04
C TYR A 55 -0.33 2.14 7.56
N VAL A 56 -0.48 3.38 7.09
CA VAL A 56 -0.21 3.77 5.71
C VAL A 56 0.48 5.12 5.71
N THR A 57 1.61 5.22 5.02
CA THR A 57 2.22 6.51 4.66
C THR A 57 2.62 6.51 3.20
N LEU A 58 2.42 7.63 2.54
CA LEU A 58 2.79 7.84 1.15
C LEU A 58 3.65 9.09 1.06
N ASN A 59 4.77 8.99 0.35
CA ASN A 59 5.51 10.14 -0.15
C ASN A 59 5.68 10.04 -1.68
N GLN A 60 6.39 11.01 -2.27
CA GLN A 60 6.56 11.11 -3.72
C GLN A 60 7.25 9.88 -4.37
N SER A 61 7.90 9.02 -3.59
CA SER A 61 8.71 7.91 -4.11
C SER A 61 8.31 6.54 -3.57
N MET A 62 7.56 6.48 -2.47
CA MET A 62 7.29 5.23 -1.78
C MET A 62 5.98 5.28 -1.00
N LEU A 63 5.22 4.21 -1.14
CA LEU A 63 4.12 3.85 -0.25
C LEU A 63 4.64 2.82 0.77
N ILE A 64 4.40 3.06 2.05
CA ILE A 64 4.71 2.13 3.13
C ILE A 64 3.41 1.69 3.78
N VAL A 65 3.24 0.38 3.95
CA VAL A 65 2.06 -0.23 4.57
C VAL A 65 2.47 -1.14 5.72
N GLY A 66 1.88 -0.92 6.89
CA GLY A 66 2.03 -1.76 8.07
C GLY A 66 1.04 -2.92 8.09
N CYS A 67 1.52 -4.06 8.57
CA CYS A 67 0.76 -5.29 8.80
C CYS A 67 1.09 -5.74 10.23
N VAL A 68 0.29 -5.29 11.20
CA VAL A 68 0.66 -5.33 12.63
C VAL A 68 0.70 -6.74 13.21
N HIS A 69 -0.09 -7.65 12.65
CA HIS A 69 -0.20 -9.02 13.14
C HIS A 69 0.35 -10.03 12.11
N ASN A 70 1.30 -9.61 11.26
CA ASN A 70 1.89 -10.52 10.28
C ASN A 70 2.56 -11.72 10.98
N LYS A 71 2.33 -12.93 10.44
CA LYS A 71 2.74 -14.20 11.02
C LYS A 71 3.82 -14.93 10.20
N ALA A 72 4.46 -14.24 9.25
CA ALA A 72 5.44 -14.87 8.36
C ALA A 72 6.71 -15.36 9.09
N ARG A 73 7.02 -14.80 10.27
CA ARG A 73 8.24 -15.10 11.05
C ARG A 73 7.96 -15.50 12.51
N GLY A 74 6.73 -15.84 12.86
CA GLY A 74 6.30 -16.14 14.23
C GLY A 74 4.86 -15.68 14.46
N TYR A 75 4.39 -15.66 15.71
CA TYR A 75 3.09 -15.08 16.03
C TYR A 75 3.22 -13.56 16.22
N ASP A 76 2.40 -12.81 15.50
CA ASP A 76 2.23 -11.35 15.62
C ASP A 76 3.54 -10.56 15.63
N THR A 77 4.47 -10.93 14.75
CA THR A 77 5.78 -10.26 14.65
C THR A 77 5.68 -8.90 13.96
N GLY A 78 4.56 -8.65 13.29
CA GLY A 78 4.39 -7.49 12.43
C GLY A 78 5.26 -7.56 11.18
N ALA A 79 4.90 -6.75 10.18
CA ALA A 79 5.68 -6.53 8.98
C ALA A 79 5.39 -5.15 8.40
N VAL A 80 6.36 -4.64 7.64
CA VAL A 80 6.21 -3.42 6.85
C VAL A 80 6.45 -3.79 5.39
N TYR A 81 5.53 -3.38 4.53
CA TYR A 81 5.58 -3.58 3.10
C TYR A 81 5.84 -2.24 2.43
N THR A 82 6.83 -2.19 1.56
CA THR A 82 7.13 -0.99 0.77
C THR A 82 6.71 -1.21 -0.68
N PHE A 83 6.18 -0.16 -1.29
CA PHE A 83 5.71 -0.20 -2.66
C PHE A 83 6.29 0.99 -3.41
N MET A 84 6.86 0.71 -4.59
CA MET A 84 7.41 1.73 -5.45
C MET A 84 6.45 2.03 -6.61
N PRO A 85 6.34 3.31 -7.02
CA PRO A 85 5.72 3.72 -8.27
C PRO A 85 6.27 2.95 -9.49
N LEU A 86 5.43 2.18 -10.17
CA LEU A 86 5.63 1.81 -11.56
C LEU A 86 5.20 3.00 -12.41
N HIS A 87 6.16 3.69 -13.02
CA HIS A 87 5.87 4.71 -14.01
C HIS A 87 5.49 4.01 -15.32
N GLY A 88 4.19 3.94 -15.63
CA GLY A 88 3.72 3.51 -16.94
C GLY A 88 4.25 4.45 -18.03
N ALA A 89 4.60 3.89 -19.20
CA ALA A 89 5.26 4.60 -20.30
C ALA A 89 4.66 5.98 -20.60
N ALA A 90 5.51 6.99 -20.69
CA ALA A 90 5.12 8.36 -21.02
C ALA A 90 4.40 8.40 -22.38
N VAL A 91 3.16 8.91 -22.40
CA VAL A 91 2.47 9.25 -23.64
C VAL A 91 2.99 10.61 -24.10
N LEU A 92 3.38 10.73 -25.37
CA LEU A 92 3.77 12.00 -26.00
C LEU A 92 2.60 12.99 -25.86
N GLY A 93 2.71 13.93 -24.93
CA GLY A 93 1.62 14.82 -24.55
C GLY A 93 1.70 15.44 -23.14
N GLY A 94 2.68 15.07 -22.32
CA GLY A 94 3.01 15.82 -21.09
C GLY A 94 2.32 15.37 -19.81
N GLN A 95 1.46 14.35 -19.85
CA GLN A 95 0.92 13.69 -18.66
C GLN A 95 1.56 12.31 -18.53
N SER A 96 2.42 12.13 -17.51
CA SER A 96 2.86 10.80 -17.10
C SER A 96 1.62 10.04 -16.59
N PRO A 97 1.39 8.78 -17.01
CA PRO A 97 0.36 7.95 -16.38
C PRO A 97 0.53 7.93 -14.86
N PRO A 98 -0.56 7.81 -14.08
CA PRO A 98 -0.50 7.63 -12.64
C PRO A 98 0.43 6.49 -12.27
N PRO A 99 1.14 6.56 -11.13
CA PRO A 99 2.01 5.49 -10.72
C PRO A 99 1.15 4.34 -10.20
N ILE A 100 1.35 3.15 -10.75
CA ILE A 100 0.76 1.93 -10.20
C ILE A 100 1.76 1.41 -9.17
N TYR A 101 1.34 1.13 -7.94
CA TYR A 101 2.27 0.67 -6.91
C TYR A 101 2.50 -0.84 -7.02
N SER A 102 3.75 -1.27 -7.12
CA SER A 102 4.14 -2.70 -7.01
C SER A 102 4.85 -2.97 -5.70
N ALA A 103 4.63 -4.18 -5.17
CA ALA A 103 5.25 -4.61 -3.94
C ALA A 103 6.76 -4.81 -4.13
N VAL A 104 7.56 -4.20 -3.27
CA VAL A 104 8.91 -4.67 -2.97
C VAL A 104 8.89 -5.14 -1.54
N LEU A 105 9.12 -6.43 -1.33
CA LEU A 105 9.13 -7.03 0.00
C LEU A 105 10.36 -6.51 0.77
N GLY A 106 10.15 -5.44 1.55
CA GLY A 106 11.09 -5.01 2.58
C GLY A 106 11.16 -6.06 3.68
N GLY A 107 12.37 -6.51 4.02
CA GLY A 107 12.57 -7.39 5.17
C GLY A 107 12.15 -6.69 6.45
N VAL A 108 11.51 -7.44 7.36
CA VAL A 108 11.12 -6.99 8.70
C VAL A 108 12.35 -6.38 9.41
N GLU A 109 12.46 -5.04 9.44
CA GLU A 109 13.37 -4.38 10.37
C GLU A 109 12.68 -4.32 11.72
N ARG A 110 13.23 -5.05 12.69
CA ARG A 110 12.85 -4.89 14.09
C ARG A 110 13.23 -3.47 14.50
N ILE A 111 12.25 -2.58 14.62
CA ILE A 111 12.42 -1.38 15.44
C ILE A 111 12.33 -1.87 16.89
N ASN A 112 13.40 -2.47 17.40
CA ASN A 112 13.54 -2.71 18.83
C ASN A 112 13.74 -1.32 19.46
N ASN A 113 12.68 -0.71 19.97
CA ASN A 113 12.83 0.25 21.03
C ASN A 113 13.33 -0.55 22.25
N GLY A 114 14.52 -0.20 22.72
CA GLY A 114 15.27 -0.93 23.76
C GLY A 114 14.56 -1.05 25.10
#